data_AF-A0A7Y2ZFW0-F1
#
_entry.id   AF-A0A7Y2ZFW0-F1
#
_cell.length_a   1.000
_cell.length_b   1.000
_cell.length_c   1.000
_cell.angle_alpha   90.00
_cell.angle_beta   90.00
_cell.angle_gamma   90.00
#
_symmetry.space_group_name_H-M   'P 1'
#
loop_
_entity.id
_entity.type
_entity.pdbx_description
1 polymer ?
#
loop_
_entity_poly.entity_id
_entity_poly.type
_entity_poly.pdbx_seq_one_letter_code
_entity_poly.pdbx_strand_id
1 'polypeptide(L)'
;MITRLVSWSLDNRFLVIALWLVVVVVGIRSMLDLPIDAVPDVTNVQVQVLTTAPALAPLEVERLVTFPVEAAMAGVPDLEEVRSVSKFGLSNVTVVFEEGTDIYRARQVVQERLTEAREAIPEGYGSPEMGPIATGLGEIYQFEVRGEPACPSSEDTPDCYSPMELRTILDWFVAYQLKSVPGVVEVNTFGGELQTYQVAPDPEALRAHGLSLPELFEVLEANNRNVGGAYLVRNREQVVIRGEGLVDSLRDIEEIVI
;
A
#
# COMPACT_ATOMS: atom_id res chain seq x y z
N MET A 1 48.86 -37.34 -18.98
CA MET A 1 48.00 -36.97 -17.82
C MET A 1 46.58 -37.49 -18.01
N ILE A 2 45.90 -37.17 -19.12
CA ILE A 2 44.57 -37.73 -19.45
C ILE A 2 44.56 -39.26 -19.44
N THR A 3 45.57 -39.91 -20.02
CA THR A 3 45.71 -41.37 -20.04
C THR A 3 45.76 -42.00 -18.65
N ARG A 4 46.37 -41.32 -17.65
CA ARG A 4 46.38 -41.78 -16.25
C ARG A 4 45.01 -41.66 -15.60
N LEU A 5 44.26 -40.62 -15.95
CA LEU A 5 42.92 -40.35 -15.41
C LEU A 5 41.90 -41.35 -15.96
N VAL A 6 42.05 -41.72 -17.23
CA VAL A 6 41.25 -42.78 -17.88
C VAL A 6 41.60 -44.14 -17.31
N SER A 7 42.88 -44.49 -17.19
CA SER A 7 43.27 -45.79 -16.62
C SER A 7 42.80 -45.93 -15.17
N TRP A 8 42.98 -44.89 -14.35
CA TRP A 8 42.51 -44.90 -12.95
C TRP A 8 40.98 -45.02 -12.84
N SER A 9 40.23 -44.36 -13.73
CA SER A 9 38.77 -44.48 -13.79
C SER A 9 38.30 -45.89 -14.17
N LEU A 10 39.01 -46.56 -15.09
CA LEU A 10 38.71 -47.94 -15.50
C LEU A 10 39.05 -48.95 -14.39
N ASP A 11 40.17 -48.77 -13.70
CA ASP A 11 40.58 -49.61 -12.57
C ASP A 11 39.62 -49.47 -11.38
N ASN A 12 39.05 -48.27 -11.17
CA ASN A 12 38.14 -47.94 -10.06
C ASN A 12 36.66 -47.81 -10.50
N ARG A 13 36.22 -48.62 -11.48
CA ARG A 13 34.88 -48.52 -12.10
C ARG A 13 33.70 -48.41 -11.13
N PHE A 14 33.74 -49.10 -9.99
CA PHE A 14 32.66 -49.05 -9.00
C PHE A 14 32.59 -47.69 -8.29
N LEU A 15 33.75 -47.10 -7.96
CA LEU A 15 33.82 -45.77 -7.35
C LEU A 15 33.36 -44.70 -8.34
N VAL A 16 33.71 -44.84 -9.62
CA VAL A 16 33.23 -43.92 -10.68
C VAL A 16 31.71 -43.99 -10.83
N ILE A 17 31.13 -45.19 -10.84
CA ILE A 17 29.66 -45.37 -10.90
C ILE A 17 28.99 -44.79 -9.66
N ALA A 18 29.56 -44.99 -8.46
CA ALA A 18 29.03 -44.41 -7.23
C ALA A 18 29.05 -42.87 -7.26
N LEU A 19 30.16 -42.26 -7.70
CA LEU A 19 30.26 -40.82 -7.86
C LEU A 19 29.27 -40.29 -8.91
N TRP A 20 29.11 -40.99 -10.03
CA TRP A 20 28.12 -40.64 -11.04
C TRP A 20 26.70 -40.70 -10.48
N LEU A 21 26.35 -41.73 -9.71
CA LEU A 21 25.05 -41.82 -9.03
C LEU A 21 24.83 -40.66 -8.06
N VAL A 22 25.85 -40.27 -7.29
CA VAL A 22 25.78 -39.09 -6.42
C VAL A 22 25.48 -37.83 -7.24
N VAL A 23 26.18 -37.62 -8.36
CA VAL A 23 25.93 -36.47 -9.25
C VAL A 23 24.52 -36.52 -9.83
N VAL A 24 24.01 -37.69 -10.23
CA VAL A 24 22.64 -37.84 -10.74
C VAL A 24 21.61 -37.52 -9.64
N VAL A 25 21.79 -38.04 -8.42
CA VAL A 25 20.89 -37.77 -7.30
C VAL A 25 20.88 -36.29 -6.93
N VAL A 26 22.06 -35.66 -6.86
CA VAL A 26 22.19 -34.22 -6.62
C VAL A 26 21.56 -33.43 -7.77
N GLY A 27 21.80 -33.82 -9.02
CA GLY A 27 21.24 -33.16 -10.20
C GLY A 27 19.71 -33.24 -10.25
N ILE A 28 19.13 -34.41 -9.94
CA ILE A 28 17.67 -34.57 -9.83
C ILE A 28 17.13 -33.69 -8.72
N ARG A 29 17.78 -33.66 -7.55
CA ARG A 29 17.35 -32.80 -6.44
C ARG A 29 17.40 -31.32 -6.83
N SER A 30 18.51 -30.86 -7.42
CA SER A 30 18.64 -29.48 -7.88
C SER A 30 17.62 -29.11 -8.95
N MET A 31 17.28 -30.05 -9.85
CA MET A 31 16.26 -29.82 -10.89
C MET A 31 14.85 -29.68 -10.29
N LEU A 32 14.54 -30.42 -9.23
CA LEU A 32 13.25 -30.34 -8.55
C LEU A 32 13.12 -29.09 -7.66
N ASP A 33 14.24 -28.61 -7.10
CA ASP A 33 14.28 -27.45 -6.21
C ASP A 33 14.51 -26.11 -6.97
N LEU A 34 14.81 -26.16 -8.28
CA LEU A 34 15.09 -24.95 -9.07
C LEU A 34 13.82 -24.11 -9.23
N PRO A 35 13.80 -22.84 -8.79
CA PRO A 35 12.66 -21.96 -9.02
C PRO A 35 12.49 -21.74 -10.53
N ILE A 36 11.27 -21.90 -11.01
CA ILE A 36 10.90 -21.66 -12.41
C ILE A 36 10.09 -20.38 -12.49
N ASP A 37 10.39 -19.57 -13.50
CA ASP A 37 9.58 -18.42 -13.88
C ASP A 37 9.33 -18.46 -15.38
N ALA A 38 8.21 -17.89 -15.82
CA ALA A 38 7.80 -17.88 -17.22
C ALA A 38 8.68 -16.94 -18.06
N VAL A 39 9.10 -15.83 -17.47
CA VAL A 39 9.94 -14.80 -18.10
C VAL A 39 10.99 -14.30 -17.12
N PRO A 40 12.18 -13.89 -17.58
CA PRO A 40 13.11 -13.19 -16.73
C PRO A 40 12.56 -11.81 -16.34
N ASP A 41 12.89 -11.35 -15.14
CA ASP A 41 12.63 -9.98 -14.75
C ASP A 41 13.53 -9.04 -15.58
N VAL A 42 12.89 -8.16 -16.35
CA VAL A 42 13.53 -7.15 -17.21
C VAL A 42 13.29 -5.74 -16.68
N THR A 43 12.76 -5.61 -15.46
CA THR A 43 12.49 -4.30 -14.87
C THR A 43 13.75 -3.68 -14.28
N ASN A 44 13.82 -2.36 -14.39
CA ASN A 44 14.84 -1.54 -13.78
C ASN A 44 14.64 -1.46 -12.26
N VAL A 45 15.71 -1.16 -11.54
CA VAL A 45 15.64 -0.89 -10.10
C VAL A 45 15.00 0.48 -9.92
N GLN A 46 13.78 0.53 -9.39
CA GLN A 46 13.04 1.77 -9.25
C GLN A 46 12.30 1.86 -7.92
N VAL A 47 12.17 3.08 -7.41
CA VAL A 47 11.40 3.41 -6.22
C VAL A 47 10.33 4.43 -6.60
N GLN A 48 9.08 4.10 -6.32
CA GLN A 48 7.95 5.01 -6.54
C GLN A 48 7.71 5.85 -5.29
N VAL A 49 7.40 7.12 -5.48
CA VAL A 49 6.97 8.06 -4.45
C VAL A 49 5.63 8.62 -4.89
N LEU A 50 4.60 8.36 -4.09
CA LEU A 50 3.21 8.72 -4.35
C LEU A 50 2.80 9.82 -3.38
N THR A 51 2.15 10.86 -3.89
CA THR A 51 1.57 11.91 -3.06
C THR A 51 0.14 12.19 -3.49
N THR A 52 -0.81 11.96 -2.60
CA THR A 52 -2.21 12.32 -2.80
C THR A 52 -2.42 13.76 -2.37
N ALA A 53 -2.88 14.61 -3.28
CA ALA A 53 -3.11 16.03 -3.05
C ALA A 53 -4.54 16.40 -3.48
N PRO A 54 -5.57 16.02 -2.70
CA PRO A 54 -6.96 16.13 -3.12
C PRO A 54 -7.32 17.53 -3.64
N ALA A 55 -8.12 17.58 -4.70
CA ALA A 55 -8.65 18.81 -5.29
C ALA A 55 -7.65 19.74 -6.02
N LEU A 56 -6.35 19.40 -6.12
CA LEU A 56 -5.40 20.16 -6.94
C LEU A 56 -5.48 19.83 -8.44
N ALA A 57 -5.42 20.87 -9.28
CA ALA A 57 -5.27 20.70 -10.72
C ALA A 57 -3.87 20.16 -11.07
N PRO A 58 -3.68 19.45 -12.22
CA PRO A 58 -2.39 18.87 -12.58
C PRO A 58 -1.21 19.86 -12.57
N LEU A 59 -1.44 21.12 -12.95
CA LEU A 59 -0.40 22.17 -12.93
C LEU A 59 -0.03 22.58 -11.50
N GLU A 60 -0.99 22.58 -10.58
CA GLU A 60 -0.74 22.90 -9.18
C GLU A 60 -0.02 21.73 -8.49
N VAL A 61 -0.44 20.50 -8.79
CA VAL A 61 0.27 19.29 -8.33
C VAL A 61 1.72 19.31 -8.80
N GLU A 62 1.98 19.63 -10.06
CA GLU A 62 3.35 19.70 -10.58
C GLU A 62 4.20 20.71 -9.80
N ARG A 63 3.72 21.94 -9.64
CA ARG A 63 4.48 23.03 -9.01
C ARG A 63 4.64 22.89 -7.51
N LEU A 64 3.58 22.46 -6.82
CA LEU A 64 3.50 22.48 -5.36
C LEU A 64 3.89 21.16 -4.72
N VAL A 65 3.85 20.06 -5.47
CA VAL A 65 4.08 18.70 -4.94
C VAL A 65 5.17 17.98 -5.71
N THR A 66 4.97 17.75 -7.01
CA THR A 66 5.89 16.93 -7.83
C THR A 66 7.29 17.54 -7.91
N PHE A 67 7.40 18.84 -8.21
CA PHE A 67 8.68 19.52 -8.35
C PHE A 67 9.51 19.50 -7.05
N PRO A 68 8.96 19.81 -5.86
CA PRO A 68 9.67 19.62 -4.59
C PRO A 68 10.16 18.19 -4.36
N VAL A 69 9.35 17.18 -4.71
CA VAL A 69 9.74 15.77 -4.58
C VAL A 69 10.89 15.43 -5.52
N GLU A 70 10.81 15.82 -6.79
CA GLU A 70 11.90 15.63 -7.76
C GLU A 70 13.19 16.32 -7.32
N ALA A 71 13.09 17.57 -6.88
CA ALA A 71 14.23 18.36 -6.43
C ALA A 71 14.93 17.72 -5.22
N ALA A 72 14.16 17.16 -4.27
CA ALA A 72 14.71 16.44 -3.12
C ALA A 72 15.38 15.10 -3.51
N MET A 73 14.89 14.44 -4.57
CA MET A 73 15.48 13.21 -5.10
C MET A 73 16.70 13.47 -6.00
N ALA A 74 16.91 14.71 -6.44
CA ALA A 74 18.06 15.08 -7.24
C ALA A 74 19.37 14.88 -6.45
N GLY A 75 20.32 14.16 -7.06
CA GLY A 75 21.63 13.91 -6.43
C GLY A 75 21.65 12.77 -5.42
N VAL A 76 20.62 11.92 -5.40
CA VAL A 76 20.70 10.59 -4.79
C VAL A 76 21.80 9.77 -5.49
N PRO A 77 22.67 9.05 -4.75
CA PRO A 77 23.65 8.12 -5.33
C PRO A 77 23.00 7.07 -6.23
N ASP A 78 23.73 6.65 -7.26
CA ASP A 78 23.34 5.60 -8.21
C ASP A 78 22.03 5.91 -8.97
N LEU A 79 21.66 7.20 -9.05
CA LEU A 79 20.50 7.70 -9.76
C LEU A 79 20.76 7.73 -11.28
N GLU A 80 19.95 7.00 -12.04
CA GLU A 80 19.98 7.03 -13.50
C GLU A 80 19.07 8.14 -14.05
N GLU A 81 17.81 8.18 -13.60
CA GLU A 81 16.84 9.19 -14.00
C GLU A 81 15.70 9.34 -12.98
N VAL A 82 15.00 10.48 -13.03
CA VAL A 82 13.74 10.70 -12.31
C VAL A 82 12.64 10.92 -13.34
N ARG A 83 11.55 10.18 -13.22
CA ARG A 83 10.36 10.32 -14.06
C ARG A 83 9.20 10.71 -13.17
N SER A 84 8.30 11.54 -13.67
CA SER A 84 7.11 11.91 -12.92
C SER A 84 5.87 12.05 -13.79
N VAL A 85 4.73 11.87 -13.15
CA VAL A 85 3.41 12.08 -13.76
C VAL A 85 2.53 12.80 -12.75
N SER A 86 2.11 14.01 -13.11
CA SER A 86 1.18 14.83 -12.32
C SER A 86 -0.23 14.70 -12.92
N LYS A 87 -1.18 14.22 -12.12
CA LYS A 87 -2.60 14.10 -12.47
C LYS A 87 -3.43 14.89 -11.46
N PHE A 88 -4.73 15.05 -11.75
CA PHE A 88 -5.66 15.64 -10.80
C PHE A 88 -5.62 14.85 -9.49
N GLY A 89 -5.29 15.54 -8.39
CA GLY A 89 -5.24 14.92 -7.07
C GLY A 89 -4.06 13.99 -6.78
N LEU A 90 -3.12 13.78 -7.71
CA LEU A 90 -2.08 12.76 -7.58
C LEU A 90 -0.76 13.17 -8.23
N SER A 91 0.31 13.10 -7.45
CA SER A 91 1.70 13.09 -7.93
C SER A 91 2.28 11.67 -7.84
N ASN A 92 2.86 11.19 -8.94
CA ASN A 92 3.64 9.95 -8.96
C ASN A 92 5.04 10.26 -9.49
N VAL A 93 6.06 10.07 -8.64
CA VAL A 93 7.47 10.24 -8.98
C VAL A 93 8.15 8.87 -8.91
N THR A 94 8.75 8.45 -10.02
CA THR A 94 9.54 7.22 -10.14
C THR A 94 11.02 7.58 -10.19
N VAL A 95 11.75 7.17 -9.16
CA VAL A 95 13.21 7.32 -9.07
C VAL A 95 13.85 6.03 -9.59
N VAL A 96 14.59 6.12 -10.70
CA VAL A 96 15.25 4.97 -11.35
C VAL A 96 16.73 4.97 -11.01
N PHE A 97 17.22 3.81 -10.61
CA PHE A 97 18.60 3.58 -10.21
C PHE A 97 19.36 2.76 -11.26
N GLU A 98 20.68 2.91 -11.27
CA GLU A 98 21.59 2.13 -12.11
C GLU A 98 21.40 0.61 -11.87
N GLU A 99 21.59 -0.18 -12.94
CA GLU A 99 21.49 -1.64 -12.87
C GLU A 99 22.41 -2.24 -11.80
N GLY A 100 21.90 -3.23 -11.06
CA GLY A 100 22.64 -3.91 -9.99
C GLY A 100 22.62 -3.19 -8.63
N THR A 101 21.97 -2.03 -8.53
CA THR A 101 21.72 -1.35 -7.25
C THR A 101 20.82 -2.20 -6.36
N ASP A 102 21.18 -2.35 -5.09
CA ASP A 102 20.34 -3.02 -4.10
C ASP A 102 19.07 -2.18 -3.83
N ILE A 103 17.90 -2.77 -4.07
CA ILE A 103 16.60 -2.07 -3.93
C ILE A 103 16.34 -1.56 -2.52
N TYR A 104 16.81 -2.26 -1.47
CA TYR A 104 16.62 -1.81 -0.10
C TYR A 104 17.52 -0.62 0.22
N ARG A 105 18.74 -0.60 -0.31
CA ARG A 105 19.62 0.58 -0.24
C ARG A 105 19.01 1.77 -0.97
N ALA A 106 18.52 1.56 -2.20
CA ALA A 106 17.84 2.59 -2.98
C ALA A 106 16.66 3.20 -2.19
N ARG A 107 15.80 2.35 -1.62
CA ARG A 107 14.69 2.78 -0.76
C ARG A 107 15.14 3.53 0.48
N GLN A 108 16.19 3.07 1.15
CA GLN A 108 16.72 3.77 2.32
C GLN A 108 17.13 5.20 1.98
N VAL A 109 17.86 5.39 0.88
CA VAL A 109 18.29 6.73 0.47
C VAL A 109 17.10 7.60 0.05
N VAL A 110 16.12 7.04 -0.67
CA VAL A 110 14.88 7.76 -0.98
C VAL A 110 14.15 8.16 0.30
N GLN A 111 14.09 7.28 1.31
CA GLN A 111 13.43 7.58 2.59
C GLN A 111 14.11 8.73 3.34
N GLU A 112 15.44 8.81 3.28
CA GLU A 112 16.22 9.91 3.86
C GLU A 112 15.87 11.24 3.18
N ARG A 113 15.76 11.26 1.85
CA ARG A 113 15.36 12.45 1.07
C ARG A 113 13.88 12.81 1.18
N LEU A 114 13.02 11.82 1.44
CA LEU A 114 11.58 12.02 1.53
C LEU A 114 11.20 12.97 2.68
N THR A 115 12.02 13.03 3.73
CA THR A 115 11.82 13.96 4.85
C THR A 115 11.98 15.41 4.40
N GLU A 116 13.02 15.72 3.62
CA GLU A 116 13.25 17.04 3.03
C GLU A 116 12.13 17.42 2.05
N ALA A 117 11.66 16.46 1.25
CA ALA A 117 10.53 16.67 0.35
C ALA A 117 9.23 17.04 1.10
N ARG A 118 8.95 16.40 2.25
CA ARG A 118 7.78 16.71 3.09
C ARG A 118 7.79 18.13 3.62
N GLU A 119 8.96 18.62 4.03
CA GLU A 119 9.11 19.98 4.56
C GLU A 119 8.96 21.05 3.47
N ALA A 120 9.27 20.72 2.22
CA ALA A 120 9.15 21.64 1.09
C ALA A 120 7.71 21.74 0.53
N ILE A 121 6.86 20.75 0.78
CA ILE A 121 5.45 20.75 0.34
C ILE A 121 4.63 21.58 1.33
N PRO A 122 3.79 22.53 0.87
CA PRO A 122 2.98 23.32 1.78
C PRO A 122 1.93 22.47 2.52
N GLU A 123 1.61 22.87 3.75
CA GLU A 123 0.64 22.18 4.60
C GLU A 123 -0.72 22.05 3.88
N GLY A 124 -1.34 20.87 3.98
CA GLY A 124 -2.64 20.58 3.39
C GLY A 124 -2.61 20.04 1.96
N TYR A 125 -1.46 20.02 1.27
CA TYR A 125 -1.34 19.46 -0.09
C TYR A 125 -0.85 18.01 -0.17
N GLY A 126 -0.96 17.28 0.94
CA GLY A 126 -0.57 15.86 1.03
C GLY A 126 0.84 15.63 1.55
N SER A 127 1.14 14.38 1.90
CA SER A 127 2.48 13.94 2.31
C SER A 127 2.99 12.89 1.34
N PRO A 128 4.20 13.02 0.79
CA PRO A 128 4.79 12.02 -0.07
C PRO A 128 5.12 10.75 0.70
N GLU A 129 4.75 9.62 0.11
CA GLU A 129 4.91 8.29 0.65
C GLU A 129 5.61 7.37 -0.35
N MET A 130 6.42 6.45 0.15
CA MET A 130 7.11 5.50 -0.70
C MET A 130 6.17 4.36 -1.07
N GLY A 131 6.05 4.10 -2.38
CA GLY A 131 5.27 3.00 -2.92
C GLY A 131 5.82 1.61 -2.53
N PRO A 132 5.08 0.55 -2.88
CA PRO A 132 5.47 -0.84 -2.65
C PRO A 132 6.79 -1.20 -3.35
N ILE A 133 7.40 -2.32 -2.92
CA ILE A 133 8.49 -2.97 -3.66
C ILE A 133 7.88 -3.84 -4.76
N ALA A 134 7.30 -3.19 -5.77
CA ALA A 134 6.67 -3.86 -6.89
C ALA A 134 6.89 -3.09 -8.20
N THR A 135 6.92 -3.84 -9.30
CA THR A 135 7.04 -3.32 -10.66
C THR A 135 5.79 -3.70 -11.47
N GLY A 136 5.70 -3.24 -12.71
CA GLY A 136 4.58 -3.60 -13.60
C GLY A 136 4.48 -5.10 -13.90
N LEU A 137 5.56 -5.86 -13.70
CA LEU A 137 5.57 -7.33 -13.82
C LEU A 137 5.17 -8.03 -12.51
N GLY A 138 5.02 -7.30 -11.40
CA GLY A 138 4.64 -7.84 -10.09
C GLY A 138 3.16 -8.20 -9.96
N GLU A 139 2.36 -8.01 -11.01
CA GLU A 139 0.97 -8.42 -11.04
C GLU A 139 0.86 -9.92 -11.35
N ILE A 140 0.74 -10.73 -10.29
CA ILE A 140 0.75 -12.20 -10.42
C ILE A 140 -0.66 -12.80 -10.50
N TYR A 141 -1.63 -12.23 -9.78
CA TYR A 141 -2.97 -12.80 -9.69
C TYR A 141 -4.04 -11.71 -9.63
N GLN A 142 -4.99 -11.76 -10.58
CA GLN A 142 -6.18 -10.93 -10.60
C GLN A 142 -7.40 -11.79 -10.27
N PHE A 143 -8.26 -11.26 -9.40
CA PHE A 143 -9.52 -11.89 -9.04
C PHE A 143 -10.61 -10.84 -8.85
N GLU A 144 -11.85 -11.30 -8.79
CA GLU A 144 -13.01 -10.48 -8.50
C GLU A 144 -13.80 -11.11 -7.34
N VAL A 145 -14.47 -10.27 -6.56
CA VAL A 145 -15.39 -10.71 -5.51
C VAL A 145 -16.81 -10.53 -6.03
N ARG A 146 -17.57 -11.61 -6.08
CA ARG A 146 -18.96 -11.62 -6.52
C ARG A 146 -19.87 -12.13 -5.41
N GLY A 147 -20.98 -11.44 -5.19
CA GLY A 147 -22.05 -11.88 -4.29
C GLY A 147 -23.28 -12.30 -5.09
N GLU A 148 -23.93 -13.40 -4.66
CA GLU A 148 -25.18 -13.89 -5.26
C GLU A 148 -26.27 -13.96 -4.18
N PRO A 149 -27.41 -13.26 -4.32
CA PRO A 149 -27.76 -12.35 -5.42
C PRO A 149 -27.07 -10.98 -5.31
N ALA A 150 -26.77 -10.35 -6.45
CA ALA A 150 -26.22 -9.00 -6.50
C ALA A 150 -27.33 -7.95 -6.36
N CYS A 151 -27.10 -6.91 -5.56
CA CYS A 151 -28.05 -5.82 -5.43
C CYS A 151 -28.06 -4.94 -6.70
N PRO A 152 -29.23 -4.42 -7.11
CA PRO A 152 -29.32 -3.38 -8.14
C PRO A 152 -28.95 -1.99 -7.60
N SER A 153 -28.97 -1.80 -6.27
CA SER A 153 -28.65 -0.56 -5.56
C SER A 153 -27.28 -0.64 -4.87
N SER A 154 -26.71 0.52 -4.60
CA SER A 154 -25.53 0.69 -3.74
C SER A 154 -25.81 0.50 -2.25
N GLU A 155 -27.08 0.54 -1.85
CA GLU A 155 -27.49 0.33 -0.45
C GLU A 155 -27.36 -1.14 -0.05
N ASP A 156 -26.78 -1.36 1.13
CA ASP A 156 -26.64 -2.67 1.76
C ASP A 156 -28.01 -3.17 2.21
N THR A 157 -28.40 -4.37 1.76
CA THR A 157 -29.63 -5.01 2.22
C THR A 157 -29.34 -6.46 2.63
N PRO A 158 -30.07 -7.04 3.59
CA PRO A 158 -29.81 -8.42 4.03
C PRO A 158 -30.00 -9.48 2.95
N ASP A 159 -30.72 -9.15 1.88
CA ASP A 159 -31.18 -10.08 0.86
C ASP A 159 -30.27 -10.13 -0.38
N CYS A 160 -29.33 -9.19 -0.53
CA CYS A 160 -28.39 -9.13 -1.66
C CYS A 160 -27.08 -8.43 -1.30
N TYR A 161 -26.05 -8.65 -2.10
CA TYR A 161 -24.74 -8.03 -1.93
C TYR A 161 -24.60 -6.76 -2.77
N SER A 162 -24.39 -5.62 -2.11
CA SER A 162 -24.13 -4.34 -2.78
C SER A 162 -22.65 -4.23 -3.23
N PRO A 163 -22.32 -3.38 -4.22
CA PRO A 163 -20.92 -3.08 -4.54
C PRO A 163 -20.13 -2.50 -3.36
N MET A 164 -20.79 -1.81 -2.43
CA MET A 164 -20.18 -1.21 -1.24
C MET A 164 -19.84 -2.28 -0.19
N GLU A 165 -20.75 -3.22 0.05
CA GLU A 165 -20.52 -4.34 0.96
C GLU A 165 -19.39 -5.25 0.44
N LEU A 166 -19.43 -5.60 -0.84
CA LEU A 166 -18.38 -6.41 -1.47
C LEU A 166 -17.01 -5.71 -1.42
N ARG A 167 -16.99 -4.38 -1.62
CA ARG A 167 -15.77 -3.57 -1.48
C ARG A 167 -15.26 -3.58 -0.05
N THR A 168 -16.15 -3.47 0.93
CA THR A 168 -15.81 -3.52 2.36
C THR A 168 -15.22 -4.88 2.73
N ILE A 169 -15.82 -5.98 2.27
CA ILE A 169 -15.29 -7.34 2.47
C ILE A 169 -13.92 -7.49 1.79
N LEU A 170 -13.77 -6.99 0.57
CA LEU A 170 -12.51 -7.04 -0.16
C LEU A 170 -11.38 -6.31 0.60
N ASP A 171 -11.63 -5.08 1.05
CA ASP A 171 -10.62 -4.26 1.72
C ASP A 171 -10.31 -4.74 3.14
N TRP A 172 -11.33 -5.11 3.92
CA TRP A 172 -11.18 -5.40 5.36
C TRP A 172 -11.01 -6.87 5.72
N PHE A 173 -11.32 -7.80 4.82
CA PHE A 173 -11.17 -9.23 5.05
C PHE A 173 -10.22 -9.90 4.06
N VAL A 174 -10.54 -9.84 2.77
CA VAL A 174 -9.80 -10.59 1.74
C VAL A 174 -8.39 -10.04 1.57
N ALA A 175 -8.23 -8.73 1.40
CA ALA A 175 -6.93 -8.10 1.20
C ALA A 175 -5.98 -8.33 2.38
N TYR A 176 -6.47 -8.27 3.62
CA TYR A 176 -5.66 -8.56 4.81
C TYR A 176 -5.17 -10.00 4.85
N GLN A 177 -6.01 -10.97 4.49
CA GLN A 177 -5.58 -12.37 4.43
C GLN A 177 -4.56 -12.61 3.33
N LEU A 178 -4.76 -12.04 2.15
CA LEU A 178 -3.83 -12.17 1.03
C LEU A 178 -2.46 -11.52 1.31
N LYS A 179 -2.44 -10.37 1.98
CA LYS A 179 -1.19 -9.71 2.42
C LYS A 179 -0.37 -10.56 3.41
N SER A 180 -0.98 -11.54 4.08
CA SER A 180 -0.26 -12.45 4.98
C SER A 180 0.52 -13.56 4.27
N VAL A 181 0.28 -13.76 2.98
CA VAL A 181 0.92 -14.82 2.19
C VAL A 181 2.38 -14.44 1.90
N PRO A 182 3.37 -15.31 2.18
CA PRO A 182 4.78 -15.03 1.90
C PRO A 182 5.02 -14.69 0.42
N GLY A 183 5.72 -13.59 0.16
CA GLY A 183 6.01 -13.09 -1.18
C GLY A 183 4.99 -12.07 -1.72
N VAL A 184 3.85 -11.89 -1.05
CA VAL A 184 2.89 -10.83 -1.41
C VAL A 184 3.32 -9.52 -0.74
N VAL A 185 3.66 -8.53 -1.56
CA VAL A 185 4.05 -7.19 -1.09
C VAL A 185 2.81 -6.30 -0.92
N GLU A 186 1.86 -6.39 -1.84
CA GLU A 186 0.66 -5.56 -1.85
C GLU A 186 -0.52 -6.28 -2.51
N VAL A 187 -1.73 -5.86 -2.13
CA VAL A 187 -2.99 -6.28 -2.75
C VAL A 187 -3.73 -4.99 -3.16
N ASN A 188 -3.81 -4.76 -4.47
CA ASN A 188 -4.45 -3.58 -5.04
C ASN A 188 -5.93 -3.83 -5.23
N THR A 189 -6.77 -3.12 -4.49
CA THR A 189 -8.23 -3.26 -4.58
C THR A 189 -8.80 -2.19 -5.51
N PHE A 190 -9.44 -2.61 -6.60
CA PHE A 190 -10.00 -1.73 -7.62
C PHE A 190 -11.50 -1.98 -7.86
N GLY A 191 -12.24 -0.92 -8.17
CA GLY A 191 -13.70 -0.97 -8.35
C GLY A 191 -14.48 -1.01 -7.03
N GLY A 192 -15.79 -1.24 -7.12
CA GLY A 192 -16.72 -1.17 -5.99
C GLY A 192 -16.96 0.26 -5.49
N GLU A 193 -17.65 0.40 -4.37
CA GLU A 193 -17.96 1.70 -3.75
C GLU A 193 -17.38 1.75 -2.34
N LEU A 194 -16.71 2.85 -2.00
CA LEU A 194 -16.18 3.04 -0.65
C LEU A 194 -17.32 3.47 0.27
N GLN A 195 -17.46 2.77 1.40
CA GLN A 195 -18.39 3.16 2.44
C GLN A 195 -17.97 4.52 3.01
N THR A 196 -18.80 5.54 2.81
CA THR A 196 -18.55 6.92 3.26
C THR A 196 -19.81 7.51 3.88
N TYR A 197 -19.63 8.27 4.95
CA TYR A 197 -20.72 9.01 5.59
C TYR A 197 -20.69 10.45 5.09
N GLN A 198 -21.66 10.81 4.25
CA GLN A 198 -21.74 12.14 3.65
C GLN A 198 -22.78 13.01 4.37
N VAL A 199 -22.34 14.08 4.99
CA VAL A 199 -23.22 15.15 5.51
C VAL A 199 -23.43 16.18 4.42
N ALA A 200 -24.66 16.27 3.89
CA ALA A 200 -25.04 17.22 2.86
C ALA A 200 -25.94 18.33 3.45
N PRO A 201 -25.36 19.43 3.99
CA PRO A 201 -26.14 20.47 4.63
C PRO A 201 -26.96 21.30 3.64
N ASP A 202 -28.18 21.69 4.04
CA ASP A 202 -29.00 22.66 3.29
C ASP A 202 -28.49 24.09 3.54
N PRO A 203 -28.03 24.82 2.50
CA PRO A 203 -27.54 26.19 2.64
C PRO A 203 -28.59 27.17 3.20
N GLU A 204 -29.88 26.95 2.93
CA GLU A 204 -30.95 27.80 3.43
C GLU A 204 -31.17 27.62 4.93
N ALA A 205 -31.13 26.35 5.40
CA ALA A 205 -31.23 26.01 6.81
C ALA A 205 -30.04 26.56 7.61
N LEU A 206 -28.80 26.40 7.12
CA LEU A 206 -27.61 26.96 7.76
C LEU A 206 -27.76 28.48 7.97
N ARG A 207 -28.19 29.20 6.93
CA ARG A 207 -28.42 30.65 7.01
C ARG A 207 -29.53 31.02 7.99
N ALA A 208 -30.62 30.25 8.04
CA ALA A 208 -31.74 30.50 8.96
C ALA A 208 -31.32 30.33 10.43
N HIS A 209 -30.39 29.42 10.70
CA HIS A 209 -29.83 29.16 12.03
C HIS A 209 -28.58 30.00 12.34
N GLY A 210 -28.10 30.82 11.40
CA GLY A 210 -26.91 31.65 11.60
C GLY A 210 -25.61 30.86 11.67
N LEU A 211 -25.60 29.63 11.15
CA LEU A 211 -24.44 28.73 11.13
C LEU A 211 -23.66 28.87 9.82
N SER A 212 -22.35 28.84 9.92
CA SER A 212 -21.43 28.80 8.79
C SER A 212 -20.97 27.36 8.49
N LEU A 213 -20.54 27.13 7.24
CA LEU A 213 -20.01 25.82 6.85
C LEU A 213 -18.73 25.43 7.62
N PRO A 214 -17.77 26.33 7.89
CA PRO A 214 -16.62 26.03 8.75
C PRO A 214 -17.00 25.62 10.17
N GLU A 215 -17.99 26.29 10.79
CA GLU A 215 -18.46 25.91 12.13
C GLU A 215 -19.05 24.49 12.14
N LEU A 216 -19.80 24.11 11.10
CA LEU A 216 -20.30 22.75 10.96
C LEU A 216 -19.15 21.73 10.90
N PHE A 217 -18.09 22.00 10.14
CA PHE A 217 -16.91 21.11 10.08
C PHE A 217 -16.22 20.98 11.44
N GLU A 218 -15.99 22.10 12.14
CA GLU A 218 -15.37 22.10 13.47
C GLU A 218 -16.18 21.28 14.48
N VAL A 219 -17.52 21.40 14.45
CA VAL A 219 -18.41 20.66 15.35
C VAL A 219 -18.38 19.17 15.04
N LEU A 220 -18.44 18.77 13.75
CA LEU A 220 -18.37 17.36 13.36
C LEU A 220 -17.03 16.72 13.77
N GLU A 221 -15.90 17.43 13.56
CA GLU A 221 -14.57 16.94 13.96
C GLU A 221 -14.43 16.82 15.48
N ALA A 222 -14.97 17.78 16.25
CA ALA A 222 -14.87 17.79 17.70
C ALA A 222 -15.65 16.65 18.38
N ASN A 223 -16.72 16.17 17.73
CA ASN A 223 -17.65 15.16 18.25
C ASN A 223 -17.34 13.73 17.76
N ASN A 224 -16.22 13.51 17.07
CA ASN A 224 -15.79 12.17 16.64
C ASN A 224 -14.43 11.80 17.22
N ARG A 225 -14.35 11.66 18.56
CA ARG A 225 -13.11 11.26 19.25
C ARG A 225 -13.35 10.56 20.57
N ASN A 226 -12.51 9.57 20.84
CA ASN A 226 -12.41 8.96 22.18
C ASN A 226 -11.40 9.73 23.03
N VAL A 227 -11.65 9.79 24.34
CA VAL A 227 -10.76 10.47 25.30
C VAL A 227 -10.31 9.52 26.41
N GLY A 228 -9.03 9.58 26.77
CA GLY A 228 -8.46 8.82 27.88
C GLY A 228 -8.55 9.61 29.19
N GLY A 229 -9.10 9.00 30.25
CA GLY A 229 -9.25 9.62 31.58
C GLY A 229 -8.26 9.12 32.62
N ALA A 230 -7.15 8.50 32.19
CA ALA A 230 -6.20 7.78 33.04
C ALA A 230 -6.87 6.64 33.83
N TYR A 231 -6.49 6.41 35.10
CA TYR A 231 -7.04 5.34 35.92
C TYR A 231 -7.32 5.83 37.35
N LEU A 232 -8.28 5.17 38.00
CA LEU A 232 -8.57 5.31 39.42
C LEU A 232 -8.12 4.05 40.15
N VAL A 233 -7.47 4.22 41.29
CA VAL A 233 -7.15 3.09 42.18
C VAL A 233 -8.24 2.96 43.22
N ARG A 234 -8.93 1.81 43.24
CA ARG A 234 -9.96 1.49 44.24
C ARG A 234 -9.75 0.06 44.72
N ASN A 235 -9.72 -0.17 46.02
CA ASN A 235 -9.56 -1.52 46.61
C ASN A 235 -8.33 -2.31 46.11
N ARG A 236 -7.21 -1.62 45.82
CA ARG A 236 -5.99 -2.21 45.20
C ARG A 236 -6.18 -2.71 43.76
N GLU A 237 -7.26 -2.29 43.10
CA GLU A 237 -7.49 -2.49 41.67
C GLU A 237 -7.35 -1.16 40.92
N GLN A 238 -6.85 -1.20 39.69
CA GLN A 238 -6.80 -0.06 38.78
C GLN A 238 -7.97 -0.14 37.81
N VAL A 239 -8.84 0.87 37.84
CA VAL A 239 -9.96 1.03 36.92
C VAL A 239 -9.60 2.11 35.92
N VAL A 240 -9.48 1.75 34.64
CA VAL A 240 -9.19 2.69 33.57
C VAL A 240 -10.45 3.50 33.25
N ILE A 241 -10.31 4.81 33.15
CA ILE A 241 -11.37 5.71 32.69
C ILE A 241 -11.20 5.95 31.19
N ARG A 242 -12.26 5.72 30.43
CA ARG A 242 -12.36 6.03 29.00
C ARG A 242 -13.66 6.80 28.75
N GLY A 243 -13.58 7.87 27.97
CA GLY A 243 -14.74 8.50 27.34
C GLY A 243 -14.91 7.96 25.93
N GLU A 244 -16.12 7.47 25.64
CA GLU A 244 -16.53 6.99 24.32
C GLU A 244 -17.29 8.11 23.61
N GLY A 245 -16.75 8.55 22.48
CA GLY A 245 -17.31 9.64 21.67
C GLY A 245 -16.96 9.46 20.19
N LEU A 246 -16.69 8.22 19.77
CA LEU A 246 -16.58 7.86 18.37
C LEU A 246 -18.00 7.71 17.80
N VAL A 247 -18.21 8.22 16.60
CA VAL A 247 -19.48 8.05 15.88
C VAL A 247 -19.50 6.64 15.28
N ASP A 248 -20.46 5.81 15.70
CA ASP A 248 -20.59 4.42 15.23
C ASP A 248 -21.81 4.22 14.31
N SER A 249 -22.78 5.13 14.32
CA SER A 249 -24.02 5.01 13.54
C SER A 249 -24.46 6.33 12.92
N LEU A 250 -25.34 6.23 11.91
CA LEU A 250 -25.98 7.41 11.29
C LEU A 250 -26.73 8.26 12.32
N ARG A 251 -27.37 7.62 13.30
CA ARG A 251 -28.09 8.33 14.37
C ARG A 251 -27.16 9.17 15.23
N ASP A 252 -25.94 8.70 15.48
CA ASP A 252 -24.97 9.46 16.25
C ASP A 252 -24.56 10.75 15.52
N ILE A 253 -24.49 10.72 14.17
CA ILE A 253 -24.26 11.92 13.35
C ILE A 253 -25.45 12.88 13.44
N GLU A 254 -26.68 12.37 13.39
CA GLU A 254 -27.91 13.17 13.51
C GLU A 254 -28.07 13.84 14.88
N GLU A 255 -27.55 13.20 15.94
CA GLU A 255 -27.61 13.69 17.32
C GLU A 255 -26.49 14.69 17.66
N ILE A 256 -25.56 14.97 16.75
CA ILE A 256 -24.50 15.97 16.95
C ILE A 256 -25.13 17.35 17.12
N VAL A 257 -24.83 17.99 18.25
CA VAL A 257 -25.31 19.34 18.56
C VAL A 257 -24.50 20.36 17.78
N ILE A 258 -25.18 21.10 16.89
CA ILE A 258 -24.65 22.21 16.06
C ILE A 258 -25.22 23.57 16.48
#